data_AF-A0AAF0J5J9-F1
#
_entry.id   AF-A0AAF0J5J9-F1
#
_cell.length_a   1.000
_cell.length_b   1.000
_cell.length_c   1.000
_cell.angle_alpha   90.00
_cell.angle_beta   90.00
_cell.angle_gamma   90.00
#
_symmetry.space_group_name_H-M   'P 1'
#
loop_
_entity.id
_entity.type
_entity.pdbx_description
1 polymer ?
#
loop_
_entity_poly.entity_id
_entity_poly.type
_entity_poly.pdbx_seq_one_letter_code
_entity_poly.pdbx_strand_id
1 'polypeptide(L)'
;MSSISPAQRQRANALYRALLRTTRTLFAQDAAAVRAAHDETRRRFVAARDQTDAESVEKNLTEAEQVISLLRHNVVQGVYQQKSNTYNLRFTPDTELGSNETIMQPKPAPTLEEIARTKGKARGIRAYSTIAGSARAFSTSAAAASSLPRPVPRFPAVVILADGSSIQMTTTSPRHLSRLTRDPTNHPLWNPAMSGRSEGESEDDTGRLGRFRRRFADEKAVAFDTTDLNWMSGGREATPGTPLQSGKAKGKGRK
;
A
#
# COMPACT_ATOMS: atom_id res chain seq x y z
N MET A 1 -37.30 -19.69 35.10
CA MET A 1 -36.17 -18.74 34.97
C MET A 1 -34.90 -19.56 34.76
N SER A 2 -34.33 -19.58 33.56
CA SER A 2 -33.09 -20.34 33.29
C SER A 2 -31.90 -19.62 33.91
N SER A 3 -31.40 -20.09 35.05
CA SER A 3 -30.16 -19.55 35.61
C SER A 3 -28.94 -20.01 34.80
N ILE A 4 -27.96 -19.13 34.60
CA ILE A 4 -26.65 -19.47 34.02
C ILE A 4 -26.06 -20.70 34.72
N SER A 5 -25.61 -21.67 33.92
CA SER A 5 -24.97 -22.90 34.42
C SER A 5 -23.67 -22.58 35.20
N PRO A 6 -23.35 -23.29 36.29
CA PRO A 6 -22.09 -23.12 37.02
C PRO A 6 -20.85 -23.23 36.12
N ALA A 7 -20.87 -24.14 35.13
CA ALA A 7 -19.79 -24.31 34.16
C ALA A 7 -19.64 -23.09 33.25
N GLN A 8 -20.76 -22.53 32.76
CA GLN A 8 -20.77 -21.31 31.93
C GLN A 8 -20.23 -20.11 32.72
N ARG A 9 -20.57 -19.99 34.01
CA ARG A 9 -20.04 -18.95 34.90
C ARG A 9 -18.53 -19.08 35.09
N GLN A 10 -18.03 -20.29 35.31
CA GLN A 10 -16.60 -20.56 35.43
C GLN A 10 -15.86 -20.21 34.13
N ARG A 11 -16.41 -20.60 32.97
CA ARG A 11 -15.88 -20.24 31.65
C ARG A 11 -15.84 -18.72 31.45
N ALA A 12 -16.93 -18.01 31.76
CA ALA A 12 -16.99 -16.54 31.68
C ALA A 12 -15.88 -15.86 32.50
N ASN A 13 -15.69 -16.30 33.76
CA ASN A 13 -14.64 -15.78 34.63
C ASN A 13 -13.22 -16.04 34.09
N ALA A 14 -13.00 -17.23 33.53
CA ALA A 14 -11.72 -17.58 32.91
C ALA A 14 -11.43 -16.69 31.70
N LEU A 15 -12.42 -16.51 30.82
CA LEU A 15 -12.32 -15.67 29.63
C LEU A 15 -12.11 -14.19 29.97
N TYR A 16 -12.82 -13.66 30.95
CA TYR A 16 -12.62 -12.29 31.42
C TYR A 16 -11.18 -12.05 31.88
N ARG A 17 -10.62 -12.98 32.68
CA ARG A 17 -9.23 -12.89 33.14
C ARG A 17 -8.23 -13.11 32.00
N ALA A 18 -8.58 -13.91 31.00
CA ALA A 18 -7.75 -14.13 29.82
C ALA A 18 -7.68 -12.85 28.97
N LEU A 19 -8.81 -12.19 28.70
CA LEU A 19 -8.87 -10.90 27.99
C LEU A 19 -8.04 -9.80 28.68
N LEU A 20 -8.13 -9.67 30.00
CA LEU A 20 -7.31 -8.69 30.73
C LEU A 20 -5.81 -9.01 30.66
N ARG A 21 -5.45 -10.30 30.60
CA ARG A 21 -4.04 -10.71 30.45
C ARG A 21 -3.54 -10.45 29.03
N THR A 22 -4.33 -10.78 28.00
CA THR A 22 -3.93 -10.59 26.60
C THR A 22 -3.82 -9.12 26.24
N THR A 23 -4.75 -8.28 26.68
CA THR A 23 -4.68 -6.82 26.46
C THR A 23 -3.48 -6.20 27.16
N ARG A 24 -3.18 -6.63 28.40
CA ARG A 24 -1.95 -6.21 29.11
C ARG A 24 -0.67 -6.61 28.38
N THR A 25 -0.59 -7.83 27.83
CA THR A 25 0.60 -8.26 27.08
C THR A 25 0.77 -7.50 25.77
N LEU A 26 -0.34 -7.32 25.04
CA LEU A 26 -0.40 -6.67 23.72
C LEU A 26 -0.03 -5.18 23.82
N PHE A 27 -0.66 -4.46 24.75
CA PHE A 27 -0.51 -3.00 24.91
C PHE A 27 0.48 -2.62 26.02
N ALA A 28 1.48 -3.45 26.34
CA ALA A 28 2.33 -3.26 27.53
C ALA A 28 3.04 -1.88 27.67
N GLN A 29 3.27 -1.15 26.57
CA GLN A 29 3.87 0.20 26.59
C GLN A 29 2.85 1.34 26.44
N ASP A 30 1.56 1.04 26.33
CA ASP A 30 0.49 2.02 26.19
C ASP A 30 -0.58 1.81 27.27
N ALA A 31 -0.37 2.49 28.40
CA ALA A 31 -1.27 2.41 29.55
C ALA A 31 -2.68 2.95 29.25
N ALA A 32 -2.80 3.91 28.33
CA ALA A 32 -4.10 4.47 27.94
C ALA A 32 -4.90 3.42 27.14
N ALA A 33 -4.27 2.74 26.19
CA ALA A 33 -4.88 1.64 25.46
C ALA A 33 -5.26 0.47 26.37
N VAL A 34 -4.38 0.07 27.31
CA VAL A 34 -4.71 -0.97 28.32
C VAL A 34 -5.97 -0.59 29.11
N ARG A 35 -6.03 0.65 29.61
CA ARG A 35 -7.18 1.12 30.41
C ARG A 35 -8.46 1.14 29.58
N ALA A 36 -8.42 1.67 28.37
CA ALA A 36 -9.57 1.70 27.47
C ALA A 36 -10.07 0.28 27.15
N ALA A 37 -9.16 -0.65 26.86
CA ALA A 37 -9.51 -2.05 26.60
C ALA A 37 -10.11 -2.75 27.83
N HIS A 38 -9.59 -2.47 29.03
CA HIS A 38 -10.15 -2.97 30.28
C HIS A 38 -11.57 -2.42 30.53
N ASP A 39 -11.78 -1.13 30.31
CA ASP A 39 -13.07 -0.48 30.47
C ASP A 39 -14.10 -1.03 29.48
N GLU A 40 -13.70 -1.27 28.22
CA GLU A 40 -14.57 -1.91 27.23
C GLU A 40 -14.90 -3.37 27.61
N THR A 41 -13.90 -4.15 28.00
CA THR A 41 -14.11 -5.55 28.44
C THR A 41 -15.09 -5.58 29.61
N ARG A 42 -14.91 -4.70 30.60
CA ARG A 42 -15.85 -4.58 31.73
C ARG A 42 -17.24 -4.19 31.25
N ARG A 43 -17.36 -3.18 30.39
CA ARG A 43 -18.64 -2.71 29.86
C ARG A 43 -19.41 -3.83 29.17
N ARG A 44 -18.75 -4.62 28.31
CA ARG A 44 -19.36 -5.74 27.59
C ARG A 44 -19.84 -6.84 28.52
N PHE A 45 -19.01 -7.28 29.46
CA PHE A 45 -19.39 -8.32 30.42
C PHE A 45 -20.49 -7.87 31.39
N VAL A 46 -20.50 -6.58 31.78
CA VAL A 46 -21.56 -6.02 32.61
C VAL A 46 -22.88 -5.96 31.83
N ALA A 47 -22.86 -5.56 30.56
CA ALA A 47 -24.05 -5.55 29.71
C ALA A 47 -24.61 -6.95 29.47
N ALA A 48 -23.73 -7.96 29.32
CA ALA A 48 -24.12 -9.35 29.14
C ALA A 48 -24.55 -10.06 30.43
N ARG A 49 -24.42 -9.41 31.61
CA ARG A 49 -24.70 -10.02 32.92
C ARG A 49 -26.15 -10.44 33.08
N ASP A 50 -27.07 -9.64 32.54
CA ASP A 50 -28.51 -9.81 32.75
C ASP A 50 -29.14 -10.74 31.69
N GLN A 51 -28.34 -11.18 30.69
CA GLN A 51 -28.78 -12.13 29.68
C GLN A 51 -28.93 -13.53 30.30
N THR A 52 -30.13 -14.08 30.15
CA THR A 52 -30.58 -15.31 30.82
C THR A 52 -30.80 -16.45 29.82
N ASP A 53 -30.86 -16.13 28.52
CA ASP A 53 -31.03 -17.09 27.43
C ASP A 53 -29.76 -17.90 27.18
N ALA A 54 -29.88 -19.23 27.12
CA ALA A 54 -28.75 -20.14 27.05
C ALA A 54 -27.95 -19.99 25.75
N GLU A 55 -28.62 -19.85 24.60
CA GLU A 55 -27.95 -19.70 23.32
C GLU A 55 -27.19 -18.38 23.23
N SER A 56 -27.81 -17.30 23.71
CA SER A 56 -27.19 -15.98 23.72
C SER A 56 -25.94 -15.94 24.61
N VAL A 57 -26.00 -16.59 25.78
CA VAL A 57 -24.84 -16.73 26.67
C VAL A 57 -23.71 -17.51 25.99
N GLU A 58 -24.00 -18.62 25.33
CA GLU A 58 -22.97 -19.39 24.63
C GLU A 58 -22.36 -18.65 23.45
N LYS A 59 -23.17 -17.91 22.69
CA LYS A 59 -22.70 -17.03 21.60
C LYS A 59 -21.71 -15.99 22.14
N ASN A 60 -22.04 -15.32 23.24
CA ASN A 60 -21.15 -14.33 23.88
C ASN A 60 -19.83 -14.95 24.40
N LEU A 61 -19.90 -16.15 24.98
CA LEU A 61 -18.69 -16.85 25.45
C LEU A 61 -17.78 -17.22 24.27
N THR A 62 -18.37 -17.66 23.16
CA THR A 62 -17.65 -17.98 21.93
C THR A 62 -17.04 -16.72 21.30
N GLU A 63 -17.79 -15.61 21.27
CA GLU A 63 -17.29 -14.32 20.81
C GLU A 63 -16.08 -13.87 21.63
N ALA A 64 -16.12 -13.99 22.96
CA ALA A 64 -14.99 -13.64 23.83
C ALA A 64 -13.73 -14.49 23.53
N GLU A 65 -13.89 -15.78 23.22
CA GLU A 65 -12.78 -16.64 22.78
C GLU A 65 -12.21 -16.21 21.42
N GLN A 66 -13.08 -15.85 20.48
CA GLN A 66 -12.65 -15.33 19.18
C GLN A 66 -11.91 -14.00 19.32
N VAL A 67 -12.37 -13.09 20.18
CA VAL A 67 -11.69 -11.83 20.45
C VAL A 67 -10.30 -12.08 21.05
N ILE A 68 -10.17 -13.03 21.98
CA ILE A 68 -8.86 -13.43 22.52
C ILE A 68 -7.93 -13.91 21.39
N SER A 69 -8.44 -14.79 20.52
CA SER A 69 -7.65 -15.30 19.39
C SER A 69 -7.26 -14.17 18.43
N LEU A 70 -8.20 -13.30 18.09
CA LEU A 70 -7.97 -12.16 17.22
C LEU A 70 -6.89 -11.23 17.80
N LEU A 71 -6.99 -10.88 19.09
CA LEU A 71 -6.01 -10.00 19.74
C LEU A 71 -4.62 -10.62 19.75
N ARG A 72 -4.48 -11.93 20.02
CA ARG A 72 -3.15 -12.59 20.07
C ARG A 72 -2.52 -12.71 18.69
N HIS A 73 -3.28 -13.17 17.70
CA HIS A 73 -2.73 -13.58 16.42
C HIS A 73 -2.70 -12.46 15.38
N ASN A 74 -3.66 -11.53 15.40
CA ASN A 74 -3.87 -10.59 14.30
C ASN A 74 -3.56 -9.13 14.64
N VAL A 75 -3.53 -8.74 15.92
CA VAL A 75 -3.35 -7.35 16.33
C VAL A 75 -1.91 -7.10 16.75
N VAL A 76 -1.33 -6.00 16.28
CA VAL A 76 0.01 -5.54 16.64
C VAL A 76 0.00 -4.06 17.00
N GLN A 77 0.93 -3.64 17.86
CA GLN A 77 1.04 -2.26 18.31
C GLN A 77 2.13 -1.51 17.51
N GLY A 78 1.79 -0.35 16.97
CA GLY A 78 2.76 0.59 16.44
C GLY A 78 3.28 1.52 17.53
N VAL A 79 4.57 1.46 17.85
CA VAL A 79 5.23 2.37 18.80
C VAL A 79 6.04 3.40 18.01
N TYR A 80 5.75 4.68 18.23
CA TYR A 80 6.46 5.77 17.56
C TYR A 80 7.89 5.91 18.11
N GLN A 81 8.88 5.88 17.22
CA GLN A 81 10.28 6.02 17.57
C GLN A 81 10.80 7.40 17.16
N GLN A 82 10.97 8.30 18.15
CA GLN A 82 11.34 9.70 17.93
C GLN A 82 12.66 9.89 17.16
N LYS A 83 13.65 9.02 17.38
CA LYS A 83 14.98 9.13 16.77
C LYS A 83 14.98 8.91 15.25
N SER A 84 14.14 7.99 14.79
CA SER A 84 14.05 7.61 13.37
C SER A 84 12.85 8.25 12.67
N ASN A 85 11.97 8.93 13.40
CA ASN A 85 10.69 9.45 12.91
C ASN A 85 9.83 8.37 12.20
N THR A 86 9.94 7.12 12.66
CA THR A 86 9.22 5.97 12.11
C THR A 86 8.44 5.24 13.22
N TYR A 87 7.40 4.51 12.82
CA TYR A 87 6.69 3.60 13.72
C TYR A 87 7.33 2.23 13.65
N ASN A 88 7.65 1.66 14.81
CA ASN A 88 8.08 0.29 14.94
C ASN A 88 6.88 -0.59 15.33
N LEU A 89 6.66 -1.68 14.61
CA LEU A 89 5.60 -2.64 14.90
C LEU A 89 6.11 -3.66 15.92
N ARG A 90 5.40 -3.77 17.04
CA ARG A 90 5.70 -4.75 18.08
C ARG A 90 4.89 -6.02 17.84
N PHE A 91 5.60 -7.07 17.43
CA PHE A 91 5.04 -8.41 17.29
C PHE A 91 5.09 -9.17 18.62
N THR A 92 4.09 -10.01 18.85
CA THR A 92 4.09 -10.98 19.96
C THR A 92 4.47 -12.36 19.40
N PRO A 93 4.96 -13.31 20.22
CA PRO A 93 5.35 -14.63 19.73
C PRO A 93 4.18 -15.40 19.11
N ASP A 94 2.96 -15.11 19.53
CA ASP A 94 1.74 -15.75 19.02
C ASP A 94 1.16 -15.03 17.79
N THR A 95 1.77 -13.92 17.33
CA THR A 95 1.23 -13.19 16.18
C THR A 95 1.45 -14.02 14.92
N GLU A 96 0.38 -14.27 14.17
CA GLU A 96 0.44 -14.98 12.90
C GLU A 96 0.94 -14.01 11.83
N LEU A 97 2.16 -14.23 11.35
CA LEU A 97 2.64 -13.58 10.14
C LEU A 97 2.04 -14.34 8.96
N GLY A 98 0.90 -13.86 8.45
CA GLY A 98 0.26 -14.47 7.29
C GLY A 98 1.26 -14.64 6.15
N SER A 99 1.44 -15.86 5.67
CA SER A 99 2.24 -16.13 4.48
C SER A 99 1.48 -15.60 3.27
N ASN A 100 1.96 -14.49 2.71
CA ASN A 100 1.43 -13.87 1.50
C ASN A 100 1.70 -14.70 0.23
N GLU A 101 1.77 -16.03 0.32
CA GLU A 101 2.06 -16.90 -0.81
C GLU A 101 0.85 -17.02 -1.75
N THR A 102 -0.37 -17.02 -1.21
CA THR A 102 -1.61 -17.15 -1.99
C THR A 102 -1.85 -15.96 -2.93
N ILE A 103 -1.38 -14.76 -2.60
CA ILE A 103 -1.50 -13.59 -3.51
C ILE A 103 -0.56 -13.68 -4.71
N MET A 104 0.50 -14.48 -4.62
CA MET A 104 1.44 -14.71 -5.72
C MET A 104 1.07 -15.92 -6.56
N GLN A 105 0.22 -16.82 -6.03
CA GLN A 105 -0.27 -17.92 -6.84
C GLN A 105 -1.12 -17.37 -7.99
N PRO A 106 -0.77 -17.65 -9.26
CA PRO A 106 -1.61 -17.27 -10.37
C PRO A 106 -2.97 -17.93 -10.19
N LYS A 107 -4.05 -17.16 -10.37
CA LYS A 107 -5.39 -17.73 -10.33
C LYS A 107 -5.45 -18.90 -11.31
N PRO A 108 -5.95 -20.08 -10.90
CA PRO A 108 -6.07 -21.21 -11.81
C PRO A 108 -6.93 -20.79 -13.00
N ALA A 109 -6.63 -21.34 -14.17
CA ALA A 109 -7.44 -21.09 -15.36
C ALA A 109 -8.92 -21.39 -15.04
N PRO A 110 -9.85 -20.51 -15.44
CA PRO A 110 -11.27 -20.72 -15.16
C PRO A 110 -11.72 -22.05 -15.76
N THR A 111 -12.52 -22.81 -15.01
CA THR A 111 -13.03 -24.10 -15.48
C THR A 111 -14.00 -23.89 -16.64
N LEU A 112 -14.19 -24.91 -17.49
CA LEU A 112 -15.11 -24.83 -18.62
C LEU A 112 -16.53 -24.43 -18.21
N GLU A 113 -16.98 -24.84 -17.03
CA GLU A 113 -18.27 -24.45 -16.45
C GLU A 113 -18.34 -22.97 -16.08
N GLU A 114 -17.25 -22.41 -15.53
CA GLU A 114 -17.18 -21.00 -15.14
C GLU A 114 -17.05 -20.09 -16.38
N ILE A 115 -16.32 -20.55 -17.40
CA ILE A 115 -16.29 -19.91 -18.72
C ILE A 115 -17.68 -19.97 -19.35
N ALA A 116 -18.36 -21.11 -19.34
CA ALA A 116 -19.72 -21.23 -19.89
C ALA A 116 -20.74 -20.34 -19.16
N ARG A 117 -20.63 -20.19 -17.84
CA ARG A 117 -21.45 -19.27 -17.03
C ARG A 117 -21.17 -17.80 -17.32
N THR A 118 -19.98 -17.44 -17.79
CA THR A 118 -19.56 -16.05 -18.08
C THR A 118 -19.57 -15.70 -19.56
N LYS A 119 -19.63 -16.70 -20.45
CA LYS A 119 -19.74 -16.54 -21.90
C LYS A 119 -21.08 -15.88 -22.22
N GLY A 120 -21.03 -14.61 -22.62
CA GLY A 120 -22.21 -13.80 -22.95
C GLY A 120 -22.65 -12.81 -21.87
N LYS A 121 -22.03 -12.83 -20.67
CA LYS A 121 -22.26 -11.79 -19.66
C LYS A 121 -21.03 -10.91 -19.55
N ALA A 122 -21.00 -9.85 -20.35
CA ALA A 122 -20.03 -8.79 -20.20
C ALA A 122 -20.04 -8.34 -18.73
N ARG A 123 -18.91 -8.51 -18.03
CA ARG A 123 -18.69 -7.83 -16.76
C ARG A 123 -18.64 -6.35 -17.09
N GLY A 124 -19.80 -5.70 -17.00
CA GLY A 124 -19.89 -4.26 -16.97
C GLY A 124 -18.95 -3.79 -15.87
N ILE A 125 -17.87 -3.12 -16.27
CA ILE A 125 -17.09 -2.27 -15.37
C ILE A 125 -18.15 -1.39 -14.71
N ARG A 126 -18.32 -1.50 -13.39
CA ARG A 126 -19.11 -0.51 -12.64
C ARG A 126 -18.32 0.79 -12.70
N ALA A 127 -18.50 1.52 -13.80
CA ALA A 127 -18.29 2.94 -13.82
C ALA A 127 -19.24 3.51 -12.75
N TYR A 128 -18.68 4.22 -11.80
CA TYR A 128 -19.41 5.07 -10.87
C TYR A 128 -20.06 6.18 -11.70
N SER A 129 -21.25 5.90 -12.25
CA SER A 129 -22.05 6.92 -12.91
C SER A 129 -22.71 7.78 -11.84
N THR A 130 -22.33 9.06 -11.84
CA THR A 130 -23.04 10.13 -11.14
C THR A 130 -24.44 10.24 -11.74
N ILE A 131 -25.45 9.75 -11.02
CA ILE A 131 -26.84 10.03 -11.34
C ILE A 131 -27.11 11.47 -10.92
N ALA A 132 -27.22 12.35 -11.91
CA ALA A 132 -27.96 13.59 -11.79
C ALA A 132 -29.44 13.24 -11.66
N GLY A 133 -30.00 13.47 -10.48
CA GLY A 133 -31.43 13.34 -10.22
C GLY A 133 -31.87 14.47 -9.31
N SER A 134 -32.48 15.50 -9.92
CA SER A 134 -33.19 16.57 -9.20
C SER A 134 -34.60 16.09 -8.88
N ALA A 135 -34.93 15.94 -7.59
CA ALA A 135 -36.12 16.53 -6.93
C ALA A 135 -36.52 15.79 -5.63
N ARG A 136 -36.28 16.48 -4.50
CA ARG A 136 -37.10 16.69 -3.29
C ARG A 136 -37.80 15.50 -2.59
N ALA A 137 -37.41 15.26 -1.32
CA ALA A 137 -38.30 15.27 -0.13
C ALA A 137 -37.54 14.91 1.18
N PHE A 138 -37.61 15.83 2.18
CA PHE A 138 -37.63 15.71 3.66
C PHE A 138 -36.79 14.60 4.38
N SER A 139 -36.07 14.74 5.49
CA SER A 139 -35.95 15.72 6.58
C SER A 139 -34.78 15.29 7.52
N THR A 140 -34.11 16.28 8.13
CA THR A 140 -33.42 16.30 9.45
C THR A 140 -32.43 15.18 9.84
N SER A 141 -31.13 15.48 9.75
CA SER A 141 -30.25 15.51 10.93
C SER A 141 -28.91 16.15 10.58
N ALA A 142 -28.45 17.05 11.46
CA ALA A 142 -27.19 17.75 11.34
C ALA A 142 -26.02 16.75 11.48
N ALA A 143 -25.34 16.48 10.36
CA ALA A 143 -24.05 15.82 10.35
C ALA A 143 -23.02 16.83 9.83
N ALA A 144 -21.87 16.88 10.51
CA ALA A 144 -20.74 17.75 10.21
C ALA A 144 -20.49 17.86 8.70
N ALA A 145 -20.32 19.09 8.21
CA ALA A 145 -19.93 19.34 6.84
C ALA A 145 -18.60 18.61 6.56
N SER A 146 -18.67 17.45 5.91
CA SER A 146 -17.51 16.82 5.32
C SER A 146 -16.96 17.81 4.30
N SER A 147 -15.82 18.44 4.59
CA SER A 147 -15.14 19.26 3.60
C SER A 147 -14.82 18.34 2.43
N LEU A 148 -15.56 18.49 1.32
CA LEU A 148 -15.29 17.77 0.10
C LEU A 148 -13.78 17.91 -0.18
N PRO A 149 -13.07 16.82 -0.53
CA PRO A 149 -11.66 16.93 -0.84
C PRO A 149 -11.50 17.99 -1.92
N ARG A 150 -10.53 18.91 -1.71
CA ARG A 150 -10.27 19.98 -2.67
C ARG A 150 -10.13 19.36 -4.06
N PRO A 151 -10.80 19.89 -5.08
CA PRO A 151 -10.72 19.32 -6.42
C PRO A 151 -9.26 19.31 -6.87
N VAL A 152 -8.83 18.21 -7.48
CA VAL A 152 -7.48 18.12 -8.03
C VAL A 152 -7.28 19.20 -9.09
N PRO A 153 -6.16 19.94 -9.08
CA PRO A 153 -5.91 20.96 -10.07
C PRO A 153 -5.82 20.31 -11.45
N ARG A 154 -6.39 21.01 -12.43
CA ARG A 154 -6.46 20.58 -13.81
C ARG A 154 -5.71 21.60 -14.66
N PHE A 155 -4.84 21.11 -15.54
CA PHE A 155 -3.98 21.94 -16.39
C PHE A 155 -4.30 21.64 -17.86
N PRO A 156 -4.35 22.66 -18.72
CA PRO A 156 -4.45 22.44 -20.16
C PRO A 156 -3.12 21.84 -20.66
N ALA A 157 -3.20 20.68 -21.32
CA ALA A 157 -2.05 20.05 -21.96
C ALA A 157 -2.35 19.77 -23.43
N VAL A 158 -1.33 19.97 -24.27
CA VAL A 158 -1.36 19.61 -25.69
C VAL A 158 -0.81 18.18 -25.83
N VAL A 159 -1.64 17.26 -26.30
CA VAL A 159 -1.22 15.90 -26.62
C VAL A 159 -0.97 15.81 -28.12
N ILE A 160 0.24 15.41 -28.50
CA ILE A 160 0.60 15.14 -29.90
C ILE A 160 0.32 13.66 -30.17
N LEU A 161 -0.58 13.41 -31.12
CA LEU A 161 -0.94 12.08 -31.59
C LEU A 161 0.03 11.58 -32.66
N ALA A 162 -0.04 10.28 -32.98
CA ALA A 162 0.90 9.61 -33.89
C ALA A 162 0.79 10.08 -35.36
N ASP A 163 -0.31 10.72 -35.72
CA ASP A 163 -0.52 11.36 -37.02
C ASP A 163 0.02 12.80 -37.06
N GLY A 164 0.64 13.27 -35.98
CA GLY A 164 1.13 14.64 -35.83
C GLY A 164 0.03 15.65 -35.53
N SER A 165 -1.24 15.23 -35.45
CA SER A 165 -2.32 16.10 -34.99
C SER A 165 -2.15 16.39 -33.49
N SER A 166 -2.62 17.57 -33.06
CA SER A 166 -2.53 17.98 -31.66
C SER A 166 -3.91 18.19 -31.08
N ILE A 167 -4.16 17.63 -29.90
CA ILE A 167 -5.43 17.77 -29.17
C ILE A 167 -5.15 18.46 -27.84
N GLN A 168 -5.93 19.50 -27.54
CA GLN A 168 -5.93 20.14 -26.23
C GLN A 168 -6.84 19.35 -25.28
N MET A 169 -6.25 18.77 -24.24
CA MET A 169 -7.00 18.06 -23.21
C MET A 169 -6.65 18.63 -21.84
N THR A 170 -7.66 18.71 -20.98
CA THR A 170 -7.48 19.12 -19.60
C THR A 170 -7.07 17.90 -18.76
N THR A 171 -5.83 17.85 -18.31
CA THR A 171 -5.24 16.72 -17.58
C THR A 171 -4.86 17.13 -16.15
N THR A 172 -4.55 16.16 -15.28
CA THR A 172 -4.08 16.40 -13.91
C THR A 172 -2.55 16.56 -13.81
N SER A 173 -1.81 16.33 -14.91
CA SER A 173 -0.37 16.55 -14.95
C SER A 173 -0.03 18.01 -15.22
N PRO A 174 0.98 18.62 -14.55
CA PRO A 174 1.43 19.98 -14.82
C PRO A 174 2.24 20.14 -16.13
N ARG A 175 2.32 19.10 -16.95
CA ARG A 175 3.06 19.12 -18.23
C ARG A 175 2.19 19.77 -19.29
N HIS A 176 2.72 20.79 -19.95
CA HIS A 176 2.02 21.51 -21.02
C HIS A 176 2.00 20.73 -22.36
N LEU A 177 2.93 19.79 -22.55
CA LEU A 177 3.08 18.99 -23.76
C LEU A 177 3.31 17.52 -23.41
N SER A 178 2.61 16.62 -24.10
CA SER A 178 2.76 15.17 -23.97
C SER A 178 2.77 14.50 -25.34
N ARG A 179 3.83 13.75 -25.66
CA ARG A 179 3.92 12.97 -26.91
C ARG A 179 3.74 11.48 -26.64
N LEU A 180 3.18 10.75 -27.59
CA LEU A 180 3.04 9.29 -27.49
C LEU A 180 4.40 8.60 -27.67
N THR A 181 4.74 7.70 -26.76
CA THR A 181 5.97 6.88 -26.85
C THR A 181 5.91 5.85 -27.97
N ARG A 182 4.72 5.55 -28.49
CA ARG A 182 4.48 4.62 -29.60
C ARG A 182 4.28 5.31 -30.95
N ASP A 183 4.61 6.59 -31.04
CA ASP A 183 4.55 7.34 -32.29
C ASP A 183 5.79 7.02 -33.15
N PRO A 184 5.63 6.46 -34.36
CA PRO A 184 6.75 6.16 -35.26
C PRO A 184 7.50 7.43 -35.72
N THR A 185 6.85 8.60 -35.71
CA THR A 185 7.49 9.88 -36.06
C THR A 185 8.42 10.42 -34.97
N ASN A 186 8.28 9.90 -33.74
CA ASN A 186 9.10 10.22 -32.57
C ASN A 186 10.33 9.29 -32.43
N HIS A 187 10.50 8.31 -33.32
CA HIS A 187 11.60 7.35 -33.22
C HIS A 187 12.86 7.84 -33.93
N PRO A 188 14.03 7.89 -33.25
CA PRO A 188 15.25 8.48 -33.82
C PRO A 188 15.80 7.72 -35.04
N LEU A 189 15.57 6.40 -35.12
CA LEU A 189 16.02 5.59 -36.25
C LEU A 189 15.25 5.86 -37.55
N TRP A 190 14.01 6.34 -37.48
CA TRP A 190 13.14 6.53 -38.66
C TRP A 190 12.86 8.01 -38.96
N ASN A 191 13.27 8.93 -38.08
CA ASN A 191 13.25 10.37 -38.31
C ASN A 191 14.63 10.99 -37.96
N PRO A 192 15.64 10.87 -38.84
CA PRO A 192 17.02 11.31 -38.53
C PRO A 192 17.14 12.83 -38.32
N ALA A 193 16.23 13.62 -38.89
CA ALA A 193 16.14 15.07 -38.67
C ALA A 193 15.71 15.45 -37.24
N MET A 194 15.19 14.49 -36.47
CA MET A 194 14.81 14.69 -35.07
C MET A 194 16.02 14.81 -34.15
N SER A 195 17.17 14.24 -34.52
CA SER A 195 18.43 14.33 -33.74
C SER A 195 18.85 15.78 -33.48
N GLY A 196 18.69 16.67 -34.45
CA GLY A 196 18.99 18.11 -34.30
C GLY A 196 17.89 18.94 -33.61
N ARG A 197 16.69 18.38 -33.38
CA ARG A 197 15.58 19.06 -32.68
C ARG A 197 15.33 18.54 -31.26
N SER A 198 15.74 17.30 -30.99
CA SER A 198 15.54 16.59 -29.70
C SER A 198 16.57 16.94 -28.64
N GLU A 199 17.61 17.71 -28.98
CA GLU A 199 18.66 18.11 -28.03
C GLU A 199 18.10 18.88 -26.83
N GLY A 200 17.03 19.68 -27.03
CA GLY A 200 16.34 20.40 -25.95
C GLY A 200 15.27 19.62 -25.18
N GLU A 201 14.83 18.45 -25.66
CA GLU A 201 13.71 17.69 -25.03
C GLU A 201 14.16 16.36 -24.44
N SER A 202 15.20 15.75 -25.02
CA SER A 202 16.07 14.83 -24.29
C SER A 202 16.84 15.53 -23.16
N GLU A 203 16.95 16.87 -23.18
CA GLU A 203 17.49 17.67 -22.07
C GLU A 203 16.66 17.55 -20.79
N ASP A 204 15.33 17.42 -20.90
CA ASP A 204 14.46 17.19 -19.74
C ASP A 204 14.64 15.76 -19.18
N ASP A 205 14.87 14.78 -20.06
CA ASP A 205 15.19 13.42 -19.66
C ASP A 205 16.63 13.29 -19.14
N THR A 206 17.60 14.05 -19.64
CA THR A 206 18.96 14.13 -19.07
C THR A 206 19.00 14.97 -17.80
N GLY A 207 18.08 15.91 -17.60
CA GLY A 207 17.83 16.59 -16.33
C GLY A 207 17.22 15.65 -15.30
N ARG A 208 16.30 14.77 -15.72
CA ARG A 208 15.74 13.70 -14.90
C ARG A 208 16.77 12.62 -14.56
N LEU A 209 17.53 12.15 -15.54
CA LEU A 209 18.64 11.20 -15.36
C LEU A 209 19.79 11.84 -14.59
N GLY A 210 20.04 13.12 -14.77
CA GLY A 210 21.06 13.90 -14.07
C GLY A 210 20.69 14.15 -12.61
N ARG A 211 19.41 14.45 -12.32
CA ARG A 211 18.86 14.51 -10.96
C ARG A 211 18.85 13.14 -10.30
N PHE A 212 18.56 12.09 -11.07
CA PHE A 212 18.65 10.70 -10.60
C PHE A 212 20.09 10.32 -10.28
N ARG A 213 21.03 10.55 -11.20
CA ARG A 213 22.48 10.36 -10.97
C ARG A 213 22.93 11.16 -9.75
N ARG A 214 22.55 12.43 -9.58
CA ARG A 214 22.89 13.19 -8.37
C ARG A 214 22.26 12.64 -7.08
N ARG A 215 21.10 11.97 -7.15
CA ARG A 215 20.44 11.38 -5.97
C ARG A 215 20.91 9.97 -5.64
N PHE A 216 21.38 9.21 -6.63
CA PHE A 216 21.60 7.77 -6.52
C PHE A 216 22.99 7.31 -6.99
N ALA A 217 23.81 8.15 -7.63
CA ALA A 217 25.16 7.76 -8.07
C ALA A 217 26.19 7.72 -6.92
N ASP A 218 25.89 8.29 -5.75
CA ASP A 218 26.77 8.21 -4.57
C ASP A 218 26.76 6.80 -3.93
N GLU A 219 25.80 5.95 -4.27
CA GLU A 219 25.78 4.55 -3.85
C GLU A 219 26.10 3.63 -5.04
N LYS A 220 27.39 3.35 -5.23
CA LYS A 220 27.94 2.34 -6.16
C LYS A 220 27.67 2.62 -7.65
N ALA A 221 28.24 3.70 -8.18
CA ALA A 221 28.54 3.77 -9.60
C ALA A 221 29.72 2.82 -9.92
N VAL A 222 29.42 1.55 -10.20
CA VAL A 222 30.36 0.67 -10.90
C VAL A 222 30.39 1.19 -12.34
N ALA A 223 31.51 1.77 -12.76
CA ALA A 223 31.69 2.15 -14.16
C ALA A 223 31.74 0.85 -14.98
N PHE A 224 30.69 0.62 -15.77
CA PHE A 224 30.65 -0.48 -16.73
C PHE A 224 31.65 -0.18 -17.83
N ASP A 225 32.87 -0.68 -17.67
CA ASP A 225 33.96 -0.54 -18.62
C ASP A 225 33.90 -1.68 -19.65
N THR A 226 34.63 -1.53 -20.75
CA THR A 226 34.77 -2.49 -21.85
C THR A 226 35.21 -3.90 -21.42
N THR A 227 35.78 -4.04 -20.22
CA THR A 227 36.13 -5.31 -19.57
C THR A 227 34.89 -6.08 -19.06
N ASP A 228 33.82 -5.39 -18.69
CA ASP A 228 32.53 -5.98 -18.28
C ASP A 228 31.71 -6.50 -19.47
N LEU A 229 32.21 -6.44 -20.71
CA LEU A 229 31.63 -7.14 -21.86
C LEU A 229 32.16 -8.57 -22.03
N ASN A 230 33.26 -8.92 -21.34
CA ASN A 230 33.91 -10.22 -21.53
C ASN A 230 33.05 -11.40 -21.02
N TRP A 231 32.08 -11.15 -20.13
CA TRP A 231 31.12 -12.17 -19.68
C TRP A 231 30.13 -12.63 -20.76
N MET A 232 29.98 -11.87 -21.85
CA MET A 232 29.09 -12.23 -22.96
C MET A 232 29.76 -13.14 -24.01
N SER A 233 31.07 -13.43 -23.87
CA SER A 233 31.86 -14.15 -24.89
C SER A 233 32.24 -15.60 -24.52
N GLY A 234 32.07 -16.05 -23.28
CA GLY A 234 32.48 -17.42 -22.93
C GLY A 234 32.33 -17.73 -21.45
N GLY A 235 31.90 -18.95 -21.14
CA GLY A 235 31.34 -19.35 -19.84
C GLY A 235 32.27 -19.20 -18.63
N ARG A 236 31.67 -18.64 -17.56
CA ARG A 236 31.92 -18.73 -16.10
C ARG A 236 33.36 -18.58 -15.59
N GLU A 237 33.58 -17.49 -14.85
CA GLU A 237 33.79 -17.48 -13.38
C GLU A 237 33.61 -16.04 -12.86
N ALA A 238 32.78 -15.85 -11.83
CA ALA A 238 32.58 -14.52 -11.23
C ALA A 238 33.75 -14.24 -10.26
N THR A 239 34.71 -13.45 -10.70
CA THR A 239 35.78 -12.95 -9.84
C THR A 239 35.28 -11.77 -9.00
N PRO A 240 35.58 -11.71 -7.68
CA PRO A 240 35.29 -10.52 -6.90
C PRO A 240 36.15 -9.36 -7.40
N GLY A 241 35.49 -8.28 -7.85
CA GLY A 241 36.14 -7.14 -8.51
C GLY A 241 37.24 -6.48 -7.67
N THR A 242 38.28 -6.02 -8.36
CA THR A 242 39.44 -5.34 -7.81
C THR A 242 39.04 -4.01 -7.13
N PRO A 243 39.40 -3.76 -5.86
CA PRO A 243 39.14 -2.46 -5.24
C PRO A 243 40.06 -1.38 -5.84
N LEU A 244 39.47 -0.30 -6.34
CA LEU A 244 40.20 0.86 -6.85
C LEU A 244 40.97 1.57 -5.72
N GLN A 245 42.28 1.80 -5.94
CA GLN A 245 43.06 2.73 -5.13
C GLN A 245 42.47 4.14 -5.26
N SER A 246 42.16 4.76 -4.13
CA SER A 246 41.76 6.17 -4.06
C SER A 246 42.92 7.06 -4.50
N GLY A 247 42.85 7.61 -5.72
CA GLY A 247 43.77 8.64 -6.18
C GLY A 247 43.65 9.90 -5.33
N LYS A 248 44.77 10.35 -4.75
CA LYS A 248 44.90 11.62 -4.02
C LYS A 248 44.39 12.79 -4.88
N ALA A 249 43.44 13.55 -4.34
CA ALA A 249 43.00 14.83 -4.90
C ALA A 249 44.16 15.84 -4.90
N LYS A 250 44.59 16.26 -6.09
CA LYS A 250 45.58 17.32 -6.29
C LYS A 250 44.87 18.67 -6.13
N GLY A 251 45.05 19.31 -4.98
CA GLY A 251 44.51 20.65 -4.70
C GLY A 251 45.09 21.70 -5.65
N LYS A 252 44.24 22.36 -6.43
CA LYS A 252 44.58 23.59 -7.15
C LYS A 252 44.61 24.74 -6.13
N GLY A 253 45.81 25.23 -5.83
CA GLY A 253 45.99 26.51 -5.14
C GLY A 253 45.56 27.66 -6.04
N ARG A 254 44.61 28.47 -5.57
CA ARG A 254 44.36 29.81 -6.07
C ARG A 254 45.46 30.73 -5.54
N LYS A 255 46.18 31.39 -6.44
CA LYS A 255 46.72 32.73 -6.22
C LYS A 255 45.88 33.68 -7.06
#